data_AF-A0A7V3FRN1-F1
#
_entry.id   AF-A0A7V3FRN1-F1
#
_cell.length_a   1.000
_cell.length_b   1.000
_cell.length_c   1.000
_cell.angle_alpha   90.00
_cell.angle_beta   90.00
_cell.angle_gamma   90.00
#
_symmetry.space_group_name_H-M   'P 1'
#
loop_
_entity.id
_entity.type
_entity.pdbx_description
1 polymer ?
#
loop_
_entity_poly.entity_id
_entity_poly.type
_entity_poly.pdbx_seq_one_letter_code
_entity_poly.pdbx_strand_id
1 'polypeptide(L)'
;MTPRTKSWTNEAAHAIVRTNGGVTGPRQDCGLGASLGERTGGQAGFSLVELMTVLLIIGVLVAVAIPLYVSVTARADQRTCFTNQNTLERVVQVYLGTDPSRAASDLAGVIDGNHPVVMENIVGRPPTCPAAPDPADPQDPSVAEGAYTYNTTGTVLPCTHGSLGPHGHF
;
A
#
# COMPACT_ATOMS: atom_id res chain seq x y z
N MET A 1 6.70 -28.48 -47.47
CA MET A 1 7.33 -29.31 -46.42
C MET A 1 7.85 -28.38 -45.32
N THR A 2 7.43 -28.62 -44.09
CA THR A 2 7.36 -27.73 -42.90
C THR A 2 8.69 -27.21 -42.32
N PRO A 3 8.75 -25.97 -41.77
CA PRO A 3 9.72 -25.61 -40.74
C PRO A 3 9.28 -26.15 -39.37
N ARG A 4 10.25 -26.64 -38.59
CA ARG A 4 10.08 -27.26 -37.27
C ARG A 4 9.54 -26.27 -36.24
N THR A 5 8.41 -26.58 -35.65
CA THR A 5 8.02 -26.10 -34.32
C THR A 5 8.82 -26.85 -33.26
N LYS A 6 9.52 -26.14 -32.37
CA LYS A 6 9.86 -26.69 -31.05
C LYS A 6 9.42 -25.70 -29.99
N SER A 7 8.30 -26.10 -29.39
CA SER A 7 7.68 -25.64 -28.17
C SER A 7 8.68 -25.21 -27.10
N TRP A 8 8.53 -23.97 -26.64
CA TRP A 8 9.04 -23.53 -25.34
C TRP A 8 8.18 -24.22 -24.28
N THR A 9 8.58 -25.44 -23.92
CA THR A 9 7.99 -26.15 -22.80
C THR A 9 8.44 -25.48 -21.51
N ASN A 10 7.46 -24.87 -20.87
CA ASN A 10 7.34 -24.54 -19.45
C ASN A 10 7.99 -25.57 -18.51
N GLU A 11 9.22 -25.27 -18.08
CA GLU A 11 9.92 -25.72 -16.88
C GLU A 11 10.81 -24.52 -16.48
N ALA A 12 10.78 -23.91 -15.29
CA ALA A 12 10.69 -24.49 -13.98
C ALA A 12 9.94 -23.55 -13.02
N ALA A 13 8.87 -24.09 -12.45
CA ALA A 13 8.25 -23.57 -11.25
C ALA A 13 9.18 -23.75 -10.04
N HIS A 14 9.05 -22.82 -9.10
CA HIS A 14 9.16 -23.01 -7.65
C HIS A 14 10.38 -23.80 -7.12
N ALA A 15 11.41 -23.05 -6.72
CA ALA A 15 12.32 -23.50 -5.67
C ALA A 15 11.58 -23.54 -4.32
N ILE A 16 10.98 -24.68 -4.01
CA ILE A 16 10.50 -25.03 -2.66
C ILE A 16 11.72 -25.42 -1.82
N VAL A 17 11.88 -24.75 -0.68
CA VAL A 17 12.85 -25.08 0.38
C VAL A 17 12.60 -26.53 0.84
N ARG A 18 13.58 -27.41 0.59
CA ARG A 18 13.62 -28.77 1.16
C ARG A 18 14.21 -28.71 2.57
N THR A 19 13.39 -28.87 3.61
CA THR A 19 13.91 -29.26 4.94
C THR A 19 13.90 -30.78 5.04
N ASN A 20 15.04 -31.41 4.74
CA ASN A 20 15.33 -32.79 5.14
C ASN A 20 16.71 -32.80 5.77
N GLY A 21 16.74 -32.68 7.09
CA GLY A 21 17.96 -32.78 7.91
C GLY A 21 17.59 -33.36 9.26
N GLY A 22 17.56 -34.69 9.36
CA GLY A 22 17.45 -35.39 10.63
C GLY A 22 18.71 -35.13 11.46
N VAL A 23 18.51 -34.58 12.66
CA VAL A 23 19.56 -34.40 13.65
C VAL A 23 19.74 -35.71 14.40
N THR A 24 20.74 -36.50 14.02
CA THR A 24 21.27 -37.62 14.83
C THR A 24 22.67 -37.25 15.29
N GLY A 25 22.76 -36.58 16.43
CA GLY A 25 24.00 -36.34 17.17
C GLY A 25 23.95 -37.05 18.53
N PRO A 26 25.08 -37.51 19.09
CA PRO A 26 25.10 -38.22 20.36
C PRO A 26 24.65 -37.29 21.49
N ARG A 27 23.67 -37.76 22.27
CA ARG A 27 23.43 -37.23 23.62
C ARG A 27 24.67 -37.54 24.44
N GLN A 28 25.36 -36.50 24.90
CA GLN A 28 26.41 -36.61 25.90
C GLN A 28 25.85 -36.14 27.23
N ASP A 29 25.93 -37.08 28.16
CA ASP A 29 25.31 -37.07 29.46
C ASP A 29 26.03 -36.12 30.43
N CYS A 30 25.27 -35.76 31.45
CA CYS A 30 25.65 -34.93 32.57
C CYS A 30 26.91 -35.42 33.28
N GLY A 31 27.83 -34.51 33.56
CA GLY A 31 28.85 -34.73 34.57
C GLY A 31 29.83 -33.58 34.74
N LEU A 32 29.89 -33.09 35.98
CA LEU A 32 31.03 -32.44 36.63
C LEU A 32 31.14 -30.92 36.52
N GLY A 33 30.78 -30.28 37.64
CA GLY A 33 30.88 -28.85 37.84
C GLY A 33 32.30 -28.32 37.85
N ALA A 34 32.44 -27.14 37.29
CA ALA A 34 33.34 -26.12 37.78
C ALA A 34 32.47 -24.89 38.11
N SER A 35 32.20 -24.72 39.39
CA SER A 35 31.77 -23.45 39.98
C SER A 35 32.82 -22.39 39.62
N LEU A 36 32.58 -21.65 38.54
CA LEU A 36 33.25 -20.37 38.29
C LEU A 36 32.18 -19.31 38.45
N GLY A 37 32.34 -18.51 39.51
CA GLY A 37 31.34 -17.56 39.98
C GLY A 37 30.82 -16.66 38.88
N GLU A 38 29.54 -16.82 38.57
CA GLU A 38 28.74 -15.78 37.98
C GLU A 38 28.74 -14.60 38.94
N ARG A 39 29.49 -13.56 38.56
CA ARG A 39 29.33 -12.23 39.13
C ARG A 39 27.87 -11.86 38.88
N THR A 40 27.06 -11.82 39.91
CA THR A 40 25.73 -11.22 39.88
C THR A 40 25.89 -9.75 39.51
N GLY A 41 25.90 -9.48 38.19
CA GLY A 41 25.76 -8.14 37.65
C GLY A 41 24.48 -7.56 38.23
N GLY A 42 24.62 -6.51 39.03
CA GLY A 42 23.57 -6.00 39.90
C GLY A 42 22.23 -5.89 39.18
N GLN A 43 21.19 -6.49 39.76
CA GLN A 43 19.83 -6.16 39.39
C GLN A 43 19.57 -4.70 39.75
N ALA A 44 19.91 -3.79 38.84
CA ALA A 44 19.45 -2.41 38.86
C ALA A 44 17.94 -2.43 38.56
N GLY A 45 17.13 -2.38 39.63
CA GLY A 45 15.69 -2.24 39.51
C GLY A 45 15.35 -0.86 38.96
N PHE A 46 14.63 -0.83 37.84
CA PHE A 46 13.98 0.38 37.31
C PHE A 46 13.11 0.98 38.43
N SER A 47 13.35 2.24 38.79
CA SER A 47 12.54 2.86 39.84
C SER A 47 11.10 3.04 39.34
N LEU A 48 10.11 2.78 40.21
CA LEU A 48 8.70 3.05 39.86
C LEU A 48 8.51 4.54 39.51
N VAL A 49 9.26 5.43 40.17
CA VAL A 49 9.26 6.88 39.90
C VAL A 49 9.84 7.18 38.52
N GLU A 50 10.82 6.41 38.07
CA GLU A 50 11.45 6.56 36.75
C GLU A 50 10.46 6.22 35.64
N LEU A 51 9.59 5.24 35.85
CA LEU A 51 8.50 4.95 34.90
C LEU A 51 7.38 6.02 34.96
N MET A 52 7.09 6.58 36.14
CA MET A 52 6.02 7.57 36.29
C MET A 52 6.30 8.88 35.56
N THR A 53 7.52 9.41 35.66
CA THR A 53 7.89 10.65 34.97
C THR A 53 7.95 10.48 33.46
N VAL A 54 8.33 9.29 32.98
CA VAL A 54 8.33 8.96 31.55
C VAL A 54 6.91 8.99 30.97
N LEU A 55 5.94 8.35 31.64
CA LEU A 55 4.54 8.38 31.20
C LEU A 55 3.93 9.78 31.28
N LEU A 56 4.32 10.58 32.27
CA LEU A 56 3.93 11.99 32.36
C LEU A 56 4.42 12.77 31.13
N ILE A 57 5.70 12.65 30.78
CA ILE A 57 6.27 13.36 29.63
C ILE A 57 5.64 12.88 28.32
N ILE A 58 5.49 11.56 28.13
CA ILE A 58 4.83 10.99 26.94
C ILE A 58 3.37 11.48 26.84
N GLY A 59 2.65 11.57 27.95
CA GLY A 59 1.27 12.08 27.96
C GLY A 59 1.15 13.51 27.43
N VAL A 60 2.06 14.40 27.83
CA VAL A 60 2.10 15.79 27.32
C VAL A 60 2.41 15.82 25.82
N LEU A 61 3.36 15.01 25.35
CA LEU A 61 3.71 14.94 23.94
C LEU A 61 2.53 14.43 23.08
N VAL A 62 1.84 13.37 23.53
CA VAL A 62 0.72 12.76 22.80
C VAL A 62 -0.47 13.72 22.71
N ALA A 63 -0.74 14.50 23.76
CA ALA A 63 -1.85 15.47 23.78
C ALA A 63 -1.78 16.49 22.62
N VAL A 64 -0.56 16.93 22.26
CA VAL A 64 -0.34 17.84 21.12
C VAL A 64 -0.16 17.08 19.81
N ALA A 65 0.44 15.89 19.84
CA ALA A 65 0.75 15.12 18.63
C ALA A 65 -0.50 14.58 17.92
N ILE A 66 -1.50 14.08 18.65
CA ILE A 66 -2.72 13.50 18.05
C ILE A 66 -3.42 14.47 17.10
N PRO A 67 -3.87 15.67 17.52
CA PRO A 67 -4.64 16.57 16.64
C PRO A 67 -3.86 17.01 15.40
N LEU A 68 -2.53 17.20 15.54
CA LEU A 68 -1.67 17.52 14.40
C LEU A 68 -1.60 16.35 13.42
N TYR A 69 -1.40 15.14 13.91
CA TYR A 69 -1.27 13.95 13.07
C TYR A 69 -2.52 13.71 12.21
N VAL A 70 -3.73 13.75 12.81
CA VAL A 70 -4.99 13.55 12.07
C VAL A 70 -5.17 14.58 10.94
N SER A 71 -4.74 15.82 11.17
CA SER A 71 -4.83 16.88 10.15
C SER A 71 -3.83 16.68 9.01
N VAL A 72 -2.64 16.14 9.31
CA VAL A 72 -1.59 15.88 8.33
C VAL A 72 -1.95 14.68 7.46
N THR A 73 -2.48 13.61 8.05
CA THR A 73 -2.93 12.42 7.31
C THR A 73 -4.09 12.78 6.38
N ALA A 74 -5.11 13.48 6.86
CA ALA A 74 -6.24 13.91 6.01
C ALA A 74 -5.78 14.76 4.80
N ARG A 75 -4.79 15.66 4.99
CA ARG A 75 -4.20 16.42 3.88
C ARG A 75 -3.37 15.57 2.95
N ALA A 76 -2.66 14.56 3.45
CA ALA A 76 -1.90 13.61 2.64
C ALA A 76 -2.83 12.76 1.77
N ASP A 77 -3.96 12.34 2.31
CA ASP A 77 -4.98 11.57 1.59
C ASP A 77 -5.57 12.40 0.44
N GLN A 78 -5.94 13.65 0.70
CA GLN A 78 -6.42 14.58 -0.33
C GLN A 78 -5.37 14.82 -1.44
N ARG A 79 -4.11 15.01 -1.06
CA ARG A 79 -3.01 15.19 -2.03
C ARG A 79 -2.76 13.94 -2.88
N THR A 80 -2.97 12.77 -2.30
CA THR A 80 -2.86 11.50 -3.02
C THR A 80 -3.96 11.40 -4.07
N CYS A 81 -5.21 11.76 -3.72
CA CYS A 81 -6.30 11.78 -4.68
C CYS A 81 -6.04 12.76 -5.85
N PHE A 82 -5.46 13.93 -5.55
CA PHE A 82 -5.07 14.88 -6.59
C PHE A 82 -3.95 14.35 -7.50
N THR A 83 -2.91 13.78 -6.91
CA THR A 83 -1.78 13.20 -7.66
C THR A 83 -2.25 12.07 -8.58
N ASN A 84 -3.20 11.26 -8.12
CA ASN A 84 -3.80 10.19 -8.90
C ASN A 84 -4.61 10.75 -10.09
N GLN A 85 -5.43 11.80 -9.91
CA GLN A 85 -6.13 12.46 -11.02
C GLN A 85 -5.17 12.93 -12.12
N ASN A 86 -4.11 13.66 -11.75
CA ASN A 86 -3.10 14.12 -12.71
C ASN A 86 -2.40 12.98 -13.43
N THR A 87 -2.18 11.87 -12.72
CA THR A 87 -1.55 10.68 -13.31
C THR A 87 -2.50 10.03 -14.31
N LEU A 88 -3.78 9.95 -14.00
CA LEU A 88 -4.82 9.41 -14.88
C LEU A 88 -5.03 10.28 -16.14
N GLU A 89 -5.01 11.60 -16.03
CA GLU A 89 -5.05 12.47 -17.21
C GLU A 89 -3.87 12.22 -18.17
N ARG A 90 -2.68 11.91 -17.63
CA ARG A 90 -1.52 11.53 -18.45
C ARG A 90 -1.69 10.15 -19.08
N VAL A 91 -2.34 9.22 -18.39
CA VAL A 91 -2.67 7.89 -18.92
C VAL A 91 -3.53 7.99 -20.17
N VAL A 92 -4.46 8.95 -20.22
CA VAL A 92 -5.26 9.19 -21.43
C VAL A 92 -4.39 9.58 -22.63
N GLN A 93 -3.38 10.44 -22.43
CA GLN A 93 -2.45 10.81 -23.50
C GLN A 93 -1.62 9.61 -23.98
N VAL A 94 -1.22 8.72 -23.06
CA VAL A 94 -0.55 7.47 -23.42
C VAL A 94 -1.49 6.57 -24.23
N TYR A 95 -2.74 6.39 -23.78
CA TYR A 95 -3.74 5.57 -24.47
C TYR A 95 -4.00 6.07 -25.90
N LEU A 96 -4.21 7.38 -26.09
CA LEU A 96 -4.40 7.97 -27.41
C LEU A 96 -3.15 7.89 -28.30
N GLY A 97 -1.96 7.85 -27.70
CA GLY A 97 -0.69 7.70 -28.41
C GLY A 97 -0.40 6.27 -28.91
N THR A 98 -1.15 5.27 -28.45
CA THR A 98 -0.93 3.87 -28.86
C THR A 98 -1.51 3.50 -30.21
N ASP A 99 -2.65 4.09 -30.61
CA ASP A 99 -3.33 3.80 -31.88
C ASP A 99 -4.13 5.04 -32.35
N PRO A 100 -3.98 5.46 -33.62
CA PRO A 100 -4.67 6.65 -34.15
C PRO A 100 -6.19 6.50 -34.29
N SER A 101 -6.75 5.28 -34.19
CA SER A 101 -8.19 5.02 -34.23
C SER A 101 -8.89 5.19 -32.89
N ARG A 102 -8.13 5.32 -31.80
CA ARG A 102 -8.65 5.46 -30.44
C ARG A 102 -9.15 6.88 -30.17
N ALA A 103 -10.27 6.97 -29.46
CA ALA A 103 -10.86 8.21 -29.03
C ALA A 103 -10.91 8.28 -27.50
N ALA A 104 -10.90 9.50 -26.97
CA ALA A 104 -11.03 9.72 -25.52
C ALA A 104 -12.40 9.25 -24.99
N SER A 105 -13.40 9.16 -25.86
CA SER A 105 -14.73 8.62 -25.56
C SER A 105 -14.72 7.13 -25.21
N ASP A 106 -13.73 6.37 -25.70
CA ASP A 106 -13.62 4.93 -25.46
C ASP A 106 -13.24 4.63 -23.99
N LEU A 107 -12.74 5.64 -23.29
CA LEU A 107 -12.34 5.58 -21.88
C LEU A 107 -13.48 6.02 -20.94
N ALA A 108 -14.65 6.43 -21.44
CA ALA A 108 -15.72 6.94 -20.60
C ALA A 108 -16.23 5.86 -19.64
N GLY A 109 -16.23 6.15 -18.34
CA GLY A 109 -16.68 5.20 -17.31
C GLY A 109 -15.80 5.15 -16.08
N VAL A 110 -16.09 4.20 -15.20
CA VAL A 110 -15.35 3.96 -13.95
C VAL A 110 -14.06 3.21 -14.25
N ILE A 111 -12.95 3.67 -13.66
CA ILE A 111 -11.64 3.02 -13.76
C ILE A 111 -11.60 1.87 -12.76
N ASP A 112 -12.11 0.71 -13.18
CA ASP A 112 -12.09 -0.55 -12.43
C ASP A 112 -11.10 -1.56 -13.06
N GLY A 113 -11.11 -2.80 -12.58
CA GLY A 113 -10.28 -3.87 -13.14
C GLY A 113 -10.57 -4.24 -14.60
N ASN A 114 -11.73 -3.83 -15.13
CA ASN A 114 -12.18 -4.11 -16.50
C ASN A 114 -12.04 -2.89 -17.42
N HIS A 115 -11.55 -1.76 -16.91
CA HIS A 115 -11.37 -0.56 -17.70
C HIS A 115 -10.29 -0.77 -18.78
N PRO A 116 -10.44 -0.22 -20.01
CA PRO A 116 -9.48 -0.42 -21.11
C PRO A 116 -8.02 -0.13 -20.71
N VAL A 117 -7.78 0.92 -19.90
CA VAL A 117 -6.43 1.28 -19.42
C VAL A 117 -5.80 0.23 -18.49
N VAL A 118 -6.61 -0.57 -17.81
CA VAL A 118 -6.15 -1.63 -16.89
C VAL A 118 -5.95 -2.92 -17.66
N MET A 119 -6.91 -3.27 -18.52
CA MET A 119 -6.83 -4.49 -19.34
C MET A 119 -5.64 -4.46 -20.32
N GLU A 120 -5.27 -3.29 -20.82
CA GLU A 120 -4.12 -3.10 -21.69
C GLU A 120 -2.79 -2.93 -20.93
N ASN A 121 -2.81 -3.06 -19.61
CA ASN A 121 -1.65 -2.87 -18.72
C ASN A 121 -0.97 -1.49 -18.85
N ILE A 122 -1.72 -0.45 -19.24
CA ILE A 122 -1.22 0.94 -19.18
C ILE A 122 -1.14 1.38 -17.72
N VAL A 123 -2.10 0.93 -16.91
CA VAL A 123 -2.11 1.06 -15.45
C VAL A 123 -2.20 -0.33 -14.84
N GLY A 124 -1.23 -0.71 -14.01
CA GLY A 124 -1.15 -2.07 -13.45
C GLY A 124 -2.24 -2.41 -12.41
N ARG A 125 -2.72 -1.41 -11.67
CA ARG A 125 -3.87 -1.53 -10.76
C ARG A 125 -4.61 -0.18 -10.73
N PRO A 126 -5.96 -0.16 -10.82
CA PRO A 126 -6.70 1.10 -10.74
C PRO A 126 -6.37 1.80 -9.40
N PRO A 127 -5.91 3.06 -9.43
CA PRO A 127 -5.70 3.82 -8.21
C PRO A 127 -7.05 4.11 -7.55
N THR A 128 -7.09 4.16 -6.23
CA THR A 128 -8.24 4.61 -5.45
C THR A 128 -7.89 5.86 -4.66
N CYS A 129 -8.89 6.66 -4.31
CA CYS A 129 -8.73 7.83 -3.46
C CYS A 129 -8.80 7.40 -1.99
N PRO A 130 -7.72 7.50 -1.19
CA PRO A 130 -7.74 7.14 0.22
C PRO A 130 -8.56 8.10 1.08
N ALA A 131 -8.90 9.29 0.57
CA ALA A 131 -9.84 10.21 1.23
C ALA A 131 -11.31 9.82 1.01
N ALA A 132 -11.59 8.79 0.20
CA ALA A 132 -12.94 8.26 0.05
C ALA A 132 -13.33 7.44 1.29
N PRO A 133 -14.62 7.44 1.68
CA PRO A 133 -15.11 6.62 2.78
C PRO A 133 -14.82 5.14 2.58
N ASP A 134 -14.36 4.46 3.63
CA ASP A 134 -14.13 3.01 3.64
C ASP A 134 -15.46 2.27 3.85
N PRO A 135 -15.89 1.34 2.95
CA PRO A 135 -17.08 0.53 3.16
C PRO A 135 -17.01 -0.42 4.37
N ALA A 136 -15.86 -0.58 5.02
CA ALA A 136 -15.71 -1.32 6.28
C ALA A 136 -16.00 -0.47 7.54
N ASP A 137 -16.20 0.85 7.41
CA ASP A 137 -16.63 1.73 8.50
C ASP A 137 -18.18 1.79 8.55
N PRO A 138 -18.84 1.36 9.65
CA PRO A 138 -20.29 1.46 9.83
C PRO A 138 -20.86 2.88 9.82
N GLN A 139 -20.02 3.91 9.86
CA GLN A 139 -20.42 5.31 10.05
C GLN A 139 -20.43 6.14 8.75
N ASP A 140 -20.15 5.57 7.58
CA ASP A 140 -20.24 6.28 6.30
C ASP A 140 -20.82 5.44 5.13
N PRO A 141 -22.14 5.52 4.88
CA PRO A 141 -22.82 4.70 3.89
C PRO A 141 -23.02 5.43 2.55
N SER A 142 -21.97 5.80 1.81
CA SER A 142 -22.04 6.13 0.35
C SER A 142 -20.64 6.53 -0.16
N VAL A 143 -20.04 6.07 -1.25
CA VAL A 143 -20.39 5.42 -2.53
C VAL A 143 -19.13 4.66 -3.02
N ALA A 144 -19.30 3.62 -3.84
CA ALA A 144 -18.25 2.89 -4.60
C ALA A 144 -16.77 3.35 -4.46
N GLU A 145 -16.06 2.74 -3.50
CA GLU A 145 -14.61 2.41 -3.47
C GLU A 145 -13.56 3.51 -3.77
N GLY A 146 -13.91 4.79 -3.79
CA GLY A 146 -12.96 5.85 -4.13
C GLY A 146 -12.36 5.70 -5.54
N ALA A 147 -13.08 5.06 -6.45
CA ALA A 147 -12.67 4.87 -7.83
C ALA A 147 -12.78 6.18 -8.63
N TYR A 148 -11.89 6.37 -9.60
CA TYR A 148 -11.94 7.51 -10.52
C TYR A 148 -12.84 7.19 -11.71
N THR A 149 -13.40 8.23 -12.34
CA THR A 149 -14.20 8.09 -13.55
C THR A 149 -13.70 9.04 -14.62
N TYR A 150 -13.68 8.61 -15.88
CA TYR A 150 -13.45 9.48 -17.02
C TYR A 150 -14.77 9.90 -17.65
N ASN A 151 -14.85 11.14 -18.13
CA ASN A 151 -15.92 11.55 -19.03
C ASN A 151 -15.61 11.14 -20.48
N THR A 152 -16.56 11.44 -21.38
CA THR A 152 -16.43 11.19 -22.83
C THR A 152 -15.30 11.96 -23.52
N THR A 153 -14.69 12.93 -22.83
CA THR A 153 -13.57 13.74 -23.33
C THR A 153 -12.24 13.22 -22.79
N GLY A 154 -12.23 12.14 -21.99
CA GLY A 154 -11.04 11.62 -21.34
C GLY A 154 -10.50 12.50 -20.21
N THR A 155 -11.30 13.40 -19.66
CA THR A 155 -10.93 14.13 -18.44
C THR A 155 -11.43 13.34 -17.24
N VAL A 156 -10.60 13.27 -16.19
CA VAL A 156 -11.01 12.64 -14.93
C VAL A 156 -12.05 13.54 -14.27
N LEU A 157 -13.17 12.98 -13.83
CA LEU A 157 -14.17 13.75 -13.10
C LEU A 157 -13.61 14.24 -11.76
N PRO A 158 -14.08 15.41 -11.30
CA PRO A 158 -13.70 15.96 -10.01
C PRO A 158 -13.93 14.94 -8.89
N CYS A 159 -12.89 14.67 -8.10
CA CYS A 159 -13.04 13.83 -6.91
C CYS A 159 -13.93 14.53 -5.88
N THR A 160 -14.96 13.85 -5.40
CA THR A 160 -15.89 14.38 -4.40
C THR A 160 -15.29 14.53 -3.00
N HIS A 161 -14.06 14.02 -2.78
CA HIS A 161 -13.42 13.88 -1.47
C HIS A 161 -12.21 14.81 -1.25
N GLY A 162 -12.07 15.88 -2.05
CA GLY A 162 -11.02 16.90 -1.91
C GLY A 162 -11.59 18.33 -1.96
N SER A 163 -10.97 19.28 -1.27
CA SER A 163 -11.28 20.71 -1.43
C SER A 163 -10.78 21.19 -2.79
N LEU A 164 -11.65 21.83 -3.58
CA LEU A 164 -11.31 22.45 -4.86
C LEU A 164 -10.19 23.48 -4.68
N GLY A 165 -9.14 23.39 -5.50
CA GLY A 165 -8.13 24.43 -5.59
C GLY A 165 -8.70 25.72 -6.20
N PRO A 166 -8.06 26.89 -5.99
CA PRO A 166 -8.53 28.18 -6.48
C PRO A 166 -8.56 28.33 -8.02
N HIS A 167 -8.10 27.33 -8.78
CA HIS A 167 -8.00 27.38 -10.24
C HIS A 167 -8.99 26.45 -10.97
N GLY A 168 -10.01 25.92 -10.30
CA GLY A 168 -11.15 25.23 -10.94
C GLY A 168 -10.83 23.88 -11.59
N HIS A 169 -9.56 23.52 -11.65
CA HIS A 169 -9.08 22.17 -11.71
C HIS A 169 -8.67 21.80 -10.28
N PHE A 170 -8.79 20.52 -9.91
CA PHE A 170 -8.02 20.06 -8.76
C PHE A 170 -6.55 20.28 -9.04
#